data_AF-A0A7C0VQS5-F1
#
_entry.id   AF-A0A7C0VQS5-F1
#
_cell.length_a   1.000
_cell.length_b   1.000
_cell.length_c   1.000
_cell.angle_alpha   90.00
_cell.angle_beta   90.00
_cell.angle_gamma   90.00
#
_symmetry.space_group_name_H-M   'P 1'
#
loop_
_entity.id
_entity.type
_entity.pdbx_description
1 polymer ?
#
loop_
_entity_poly.entity_id
_entity_poly.type
_entity_poly.pdbx_seq_one_letter_code
_entity_poly.pdbx_strand_id
1 'polypeptide(L)'
;MNKVIVDEDVAWVFGLFTAEGNGYRERYLRFSLGLTEGEKASRIADVIERRFGVRPVIKHGKKGISIIIASRILYLLFKAIGLLGTARTKRVPPIIINSGRSVIAAYLKGLFDGDGSIDRYGNIVYSTRSEVLSKQVFLLLLSLRVNPSVVRNGDDIVIRIGKSRSRTPPETYSYFSGREPGIFLASETTYGLPISQGLRKDLIKLMNKGATSFSTKNRTISKAKLALLISQKLLQLPASYRTLVRGDATLARVISVEEEDYEGYVYDFAVPATNSFIGGYGIVYHNSDPYGWYIFSVFKVGSITLSYESERLATPSARLIGVLPSDIYGSRKLKKNPYLSEAERRNYIIKANDRDLKRAKELRAYPWFKTKRWLVELDIFKKYKSKLEIEALTSKGLRFLMDTYIPEKIQTGDWIA
;
A
#
# COMPACT_ATOMS: atom_id res chain seq x y z
N MET A 1 -23.89 19.44 -20.27
CA MET A 1 -23.16 19.35 -18.98
C MET A 1 -21.67 19.44 -19.27
N ASN A 2 -20.98 20.46 -18.76
CA ASN A 2 -19.53 20.56 -18.94
C ASN A 2 -18.83 19.53 -18.06
N LYS A 3 -18.27 18.49 -18.67
CA LYS A 3 -17.47 17.45 -17.99
C LYS A 3 -16.02 17.89 -17.99
N VAL A 4 -15.40 17.98 -16.81
CA VAL A 4 -13.94 18.17 -16.69
C VAL A 4 -13.28 16.80 -16.66
N ILE A 5 -12.36 16.56 -17.59
CA ILE A 5 -11.54 15.34 -17.65
C ILE A 5 -10.25 15.62 -16.89
N VAL A 6 -9.87 14.72 -15.98
CA VAL A 6 -8.56 14.77 -15.31
C VAL A 6 -7.55 14.07 -16.21
N ASP A 7 -6.93 14.85 -17.09
CA ASP A 7 -5.80 14.45 -17.92
C ASP A 7 -4.46 14.89 -17.30
N GLU A 8 -3.37 14.70 -18.02
CA GLU A 8 -2.02 15.01 -17.56
C GLU A 8 -1.83 16.49 -17.21
N ASP A 9 -2.43 17.42 -17.96
CA ASP A 9 -2.32 18.85 -17.68
C ASP A 9 -3.05 19.22 -16.38
N VAL A 10 -4.27 18.73 -16.20
CA VAL A 10 -5.05 18.96 -14.97
C VAL A 10 -4.35 18.32 -13.76
N ALA A 11 -3.84 17.10 -13.92
CA ALA A 11 -3.12 16.40 -12.87
C ALA A 11 -1.83 17.12 -12.47
N TRP A 12 -1.06 17.64 -13.44
CA TRP A 12 0.11 18.46 -13.17
C TRP A 12 -0.24 19.72 -12.36
N VAL A 13 -1.32 20.43 -12.72
CA VAL A 13 -1.81 21.58 -11.93
C VAL A 13 -2.24 21.16 -10.53
N PHE A 14 -2.88 20.00 -10.37
CA PHE A 14 -3.25 19.46 -9.06
C PHE A 14 -2.02 19.14 -8.20
N GLY A 15 -0.98 18.57 -8.79
CA GLY A 15 0.29 18.31 -8.11
C GLY A 15 0.95 19.60 -7.62
N LEU A 16 1.04 20.60 -8.50
CA LEU A 16 1.55 21.92 -8.15
C LEU A 16 0.70 22.61 -7.09
N PHE A 17 -0.63 22.44 -7.13
CA PHE A 17 -1.50 23.00 -6.10
C PHE A 17 -1.27 22.30 -4.76
N THR A 18 -1.02 20.99 -4.75
CA THR A 18 -0.65 20.30 -3.51
C THR A 18 0.67 20.82 -2.95
N ALA A 19 1.66 21.20 -3.77
CA ALA A 19 2.88 21.85 -3.28
C ALA A 19 2.62 23.31 -2.81
N GLU A 20 2.27 24.16 -3.77
CA GLU A 20 2.32 25.63 -3.65
C GLU A 20 0.95 26.30 -3.47
N GLY A 21 -0.11 25.50 -3.54
CA GLY A 21 -1.49 25.95 -3.49
C GLY A 21 -2.03 26.11 -2.08
N ASN A 22 -2.88 27.13 -1.91
CA ASN A 22 -3.64 27.39 -0.70
C ASN A 22 -5.03 27.94 -1.05
N GLY A 23 -6.02 27.63 -0.22
CA GLY A 23 -7.38 28.17 -0.32
C GLY A 23 -7.60 29.30 0.69
N TYR A 24 -8.27 30.37 0.28
CA TYR A 24 -8.47 31.57 1.12
C TYR A 24 -9.94 31.90 1.30
N ARG A 25 -10.35 32.07 2.58
CA ARG A 25 -11.68 32.54 3.02
C ARG A 25 -12.86 31.85 2.31
N GLU A 26 -12.68 30.60 1.91
CA GLU A 26 -13.64 29.84 1.10
C GLU A 26 -14.10 30.51 -0.21
N ARG A 27 -13.28 31.40 -0.77
CA ARG A 27 -13.63 32.24 -1.91
C ARG A 27 -12.73 32.06 -3.11
N TYR A 28 -11.42 31.94 -2.90
CA TYR A 28 -10.46 31.86 -3.98
C TYR A 28 -9.34 30.88 -3.69
N LEU A 29 -8.74 30.39 -4.76
CA LEU A 29 -7.53 29.58 -4.73
C LEU A 29 -6.34 30.48 -5.07
N ARG A 30 -5.19 30.21 -4.48
CA ARG A 30 -3.94 30.88 -4.82
C ARG A 30 -2.80 29.88 -4.92
N PHE A 31 -1.99 30.05 -5.95
CA PHE A 31 -0.63 29.48 -6.03
C PHE A 31 0.38 30.56 -5.66
N SER A 32 1.43 30.18 -4.95
CA SER A 32 2.57 31.03 -4.64
C SER A 32 3.82 30.45 -5.30
N LEU A 33 4.47 31.18 -6.18
CA LEU A 33 5.63 30.71 -6.94
C LEU A 33 6.84 31.63 -6.75
N GLY A 34 8.03 31.14 -7.07
CA GLY A 34 9.27 31.92 -7.10
C GLY A 34 9.29 33.00 -8.18
N LEU A 35 10.20 33.97 -8.05
CA LEU A 35 10.33 35.11 -8.97
C LEU A 35 10.66 34.70 -10.41
N THR A 36 11.39 33.61 -10.59
CA THR A 36 11.85 33.12 -11.90
C THR A 36 10.88 32.14 -12.57
N GLU A 37 9.71 31.90 -11.95
CA GLU A 37 8.80 30.83 -12.37
C GLU A 37 7.65 31.33 -13.26
N GLY A 38 7.91 32.38 -14.05
CA GLY A 38 6.90 33.03 -14.91
C GLY A 38 6.25 32.08 -15.91
N GLU A 39 7.03 31.23 -16.58
CA GLU A 39 6.53 30.23 -17.54
C GLU A 39 5.58 29.23 -16.86
N LYS A 40 5.93 28.78 -15.66
CA LYS A 40 5.08 27.90 -14.84
C LYS A 40 3.77 28.60 -14.48
N ALA A 41 3.83 29.89 -14.13
CA ALA A 41 2.66 30.69 -13.84
C ALA A 41 1.71 30.81 -15.04
N SER A 42 2.26 31.10 -16.23
CA SER A 42 1.49 31.14 -17.48
C SER A 42 0.85 29.80 -17.80
N ARG A 43 1.58 28.69 -17.67
CA ARG A 43 1.04 27.34 -17.92
C ARG A 43 -0.11 26.99 -16.97
N ILE A 44 0.00 27.31 -15.68
CA ILE A 44 -1.10 27.11 -14.72
C ILE A 44 -2.31 27.93 -15.15
N ALA A 45 -2.10 29.21 -15.53
CA ALA A 45 -3.19 30.08 -15.94
C ALA A 45 -3.94 29.54 -17.17
N ASP A 46 -3.19 29.13 -18.20
CA ASP A 46 -3.73 28.54 -19.44
C ASP A 46 -4.52 27.25 -19.18
N VAL A 47 -4.02 26.35 -18.33
CA VAL A 47 -4.73 25.11 -18.01
C VAL A 47 -6.01 25.42 -17.23
N ILE A 48 -5.96 26.33 -16.25
CA ILE A 48 -7.15 26.70 -15.47
C ILE A 48 -8.20 27.37 -16.36
N GLU A 49 -7.81 28.31 -17.23
CA GLU A 49 -8.72 28.99 -18.13
C GLU A 49 -9.35 28.04 -19.14
N ARG A 50 -8.55 27.21 -19.82
CA ARG A 50 -9.07 26.27 -20.83
C ARG A 50 -9.93 25.16 -20.26
N ARG A 51 -9.56 24.61 -19.09
CA ARG A 51 -10.22 23.40 -18.54
C ARG A 51 -11.38 23.74 -17.61
N PHE A 52 -11.31 24.88 -16.93
CA PHE A 52 -12.30 25.26 -15.92
C PHE A 52 -13.07 26.53 -16.29
N GLY A 53 -12.71 27.23 -17.37
CA GLY A 53 -13.41 28.43 -17.85
C GLY A 53 -13.28 29.63 -16.91
N VAL A 54 -12.27 29.63 -16.03
CA VAL A 54 -12.02 30.73 -15.08
C VAL A 54 -10.66 31.31 -15.39
N ARG A 55 -10.60 32.59 -15.76
CA ARG A 55 -9.35 33.29 -16.02
C ARG A 55 -8.62 33.66 -14.71
N PRO A 56 -7.41 33.14 -14.46
CA PRO A 56 -6.66 33.50 -13.26
C PRO A 56 -6.01 34.87 -13.37
N VAL A 57 -5.80 35.54 -12.23
CA VAL A 57 -5.07 36.80 -12.14
C VAL A 57 -3.65 36.53 -11.65
N ILE A 58 -2.65 36.81 -12.49
CA ILE A 58 -1.23 36.71 -12.14
C ILE A 58 -0.76 38.05 -11.58
N LYS A 59 -0.17 38.03 -10.38
CA LYS A 59 0.42 39.21 -9.73
C LYS A 59 1.91 38.97 -9.49
N HIS A 60 2.73 39.92 -9.92
CA HIS A 60 4.16 39.93 -9.64
C HIS A 60 4.42 40.77 -8.40
N GLY A 61 4.98 40.16 -7.36
CA GLY A 61 5.39 40.83 -6.14
C GLY A 61 6.91 40.80 -5.95
N LYS A 62 7.41 41.51 -4.94
CA LYS A 62 8.84 41.57 -4.63
C LYS A 62 9.46 40.20 -4.25
N LYS A 63 8.66 39.26 -3.77
CA LYS A 63 9.10 37.96 -3.23
C LYS A 63 8.69 36.76 -4.09
N GLY A 64 7.94 36.97 -5.17
CA GLY A 64 7.42 35.87 -5.98
C GLY A 64 6.21 36.24 -6.83
N ILE A 65 5.67 35.23 -7.50
CA ILE A 65 4.51 35.33 -8.38
C ILE A 65 3.31 34.71 -7.67
N SER A 66 2.18 35.40 -7.65
CA SER A 66 0.92 34.89 -7.10
C SER A 66 -0.12 34.73 -8.20
N ILE A 67 -0.68 33.54 -8.32
CA ILE A 67 -1.77 33.25 -9.27
C ILE A 67 -3.05 33.15 -8.46
N ILE A 68 -4.03 34.01 -8.73
CA ILE A 68 -5.29 34.09 -7.97
C ILE A 68 -6.44 33.62 -8.86
N ILE A 69 -7.15 32.60 -8.42
CA ILE A 69 -8.34 32.06 -9.09
C ILE A 69 -9.55 32.47 -8.25
N ALA A 70 -10.16 33.60 -8.61
CA ALA A 70 -11.28 34.19 -7.90
C ALA A 70 -12.61 33.49 -8.24
N SER A 71 -12.72 32.21 -7.87
CA SER A 71 -13.89 31.38 -8.16
C SER A 71 -14.25 30.52 -6.94
N ARG A 72 -15.40 30.84 -6.33
CA ARG A 72 -15.95 30.07 -5.20
C ARG A 72 -16.31 28.65 -5.63
N ILE A 73 -16.80 28.45 -6.86
CA ILE A 73 -17.14 27.12 -7.36
C ILE A 73 -15.88 26.25 -7.48
N LEU A 74 -14.77 26.79 -7.99
CA LEU A 74 -13.51 26.06 -8.07
C LEU A 74 -12.89 25.82 -6.69
N TYR A 75 -13.03 26.77 -5.77
CA TYR A 75 -12.65 26.54 -4.38
C TYR A 75 -13.38 25.32 -3.79
N LEU A 76 -14.72 25.27 -3.94
CA LEU A 76 -15.54 24.18 -3.43
C LEU A 76 -15.20 22.84 -4.11
N LEU A 77 -14.93 22.86 -5.42
CA LEU A 77 -14.46 21.69 -6.16
C LEU A 77 -13.14 21.16 -5.59
N PHE A 78 -12.13 22.02 -5.45
CA PHE A 78 -10.82 21.66 -4.91
C PHE A 78 -10.93 21.14 -3.46
N LYS A 79 -11.82 21.73 -2.67
CA LYS A 79 -12.17 21.24 -1.32
C LYS A 79 -12.75 19.83 -1.39
N ALA A 80 -13.75 19.62 -2.23
CA ALA A 80 -14.48 18.35 -2.35
C ALA A 80 -13.60 17.19 -2.83
N ILE A 81 -12.66 17.45 -3.75
CA ILE A 81 -11.73 16.41 -4.24
C ILE A 81 -10.50 16.22 -3.35
N GLY A 82 -10.36 16.99 -2.27
CA GLY A 82 -9.30 16.81 -1.28
C GLY A 82 -7.96 17.49 -1.61
N LEU A 83 -7.95 18.53 -2.45
CA LEU A 83 -6.74 19.30 -2.76
C LEU A 83 -6.41 20.37 -1.72
N LEU A 84 -7.38 20.78 -0.90
CA LEU A 84 -7.14 21.74 0.18
C LEU A 84 -6.59 21.05 1.43
N GLY A 85 -5.75 21.77 2.17
CA GLY A 85 -5.19 21.34 3.44
C GLY A 85 -4.04 22.22 3.87
N THR A 86 -3.58 22.01 5.10
CA THR A 86 -2.34 22.57 5.64
C THR A 86 -1.15 21.68 5.28
N ALA A 87 0.08 22.15 5.51
CA ALA A 87 1.30 21.36 5.27
C ALA A 87 1.29 19.96 5.90
N ARG A 88 0.54 19.76 7.01
CA ARG A 88 0.41 18.47 7.71
C ARG A 88 -0.79 17.62 7.25
N THR A 89 -1.79 18.23 6.61
CA THR A 89 -3.08 17.58 6.28
C THR A 89 -3.34 17.43 4.77
N LYS A 90 -2.48 18.04 3.93
CA LYS A 90 -2.46 17.82 2.48
C LYS A 90 -2.37 16.32 2.18
N ARG A 91 -3.00 15.88 1.09
CA ARG A 91 -3.07 14.49 0.66
C ARG A 91 -3.21 14.43 -0.85
N VAL A 92 -2.94 13.27 -1.44
CA VAL A 92 -3.27 13.02 -2.85
C VAL A 92 -4.79 12.88 -3.00
N PRO A 93 -5.42 13.60 -3.93
CA PRO A 93 -6.84 13.43 -4.25
C PRO A 93 -7.17 11.98 -4.65
N PRO A 94 -8.29 11.39 -4.17
CA PRO A 94 -8.71 10.05 -4.58
C PRO A 94 -8.85 9.89 -6.10
N ILE A 95 -9.23 10.96 -6.81
CA ILE A 95 -9.33 10.95 -8.28
C ILE A 95 -7.98 10.69 -8.96
N ILE A 96 -6.87 11.15 -8.37
CA ILE A 96 -5.51 10.89 -8.89
C ILE A 96 -5.06 9.47 -8.55
N ILE A 97 -5.31 9.00 -7.32
CA ILE A 97 -4.91 7.64 -6.89
C ILE A 97 -5.53 6.57 -7.81
N ASN A 98 -6.76 6.78 -8.27
CA ASN A 98 -7.49 5.86 -9.15
C ASN A 98 -7.30 6.14 -10.65
N SER A 99 -6.36 7.01 -11.02
CA SER A 99 -6.10 7.35 -12.43
C SER A 99 -5.05 6.45 -13.07
N GLY A 100 -4.94 6.51 -14.40
CA GLY A 100 -3.89 5.83 -15.16
C GLY A 100 -2.48 6.33 -14.83
N ARG A 101 -1.47 5.53 -15.19
CA ARG A 101 -0.05 5.83 -14.90
C ARG A 101 0.42 7.19 -15.41
N SER A 102 -0.03 7.64 -16.58
CA SER A 102 0.36 8.93 -17.15
C SER A 102 -0.14 10.10 -16.31
N VAL A 103 -1.40 10.05 -15.87
CA VAL A 103 -2.03 11.05 -14.99
C VAL A 103 -1.36 11.06 -13.61
N ILE A 104 -1.07 9.88 -13.03
CA ILE A 104 -0.32 9.77 -11.77
C ILE A 104 1.08 10.38 -11.92
N ALA A 105 1.79 10.07 -13.00
CA ALA A 105 3.10 10.63 -13.27
C ALA A 105 3.03 12.16 -13.41
N ALA A 106 2.04 12.69 -14.12
CA ALA A 106 1.86 14.13 -14.27
C ALA A 106 1.57 14.84 -12.95
N TYR A 107 0.75 14.24 -12.07
CA TYR A 107 0.54 14.75 -10.71
C TYR A 107 1.83 14.78 -9.90
N LEU A 108 2.60 13.68 -9.89
CA LEU A 108 3.89 13.64 -9.19
C LEU A 108 4.88 14.65 -9.77
N LYS A 109 4.91 14.82 -11.10
CA LYS A 109 5.72 15.84 -11.76
C LYS A 109 5.35 17.24 -11.28
N GLY A 110 4.06 17.58 -11.23
CA GLY A 110 3.61 18.88 -10.71
C GLY A 110 4.00 19.08 -9.25
N LEU A 111 3.89 18.04 -8.42
CA LEU A 111 4.30 18.08 -7.02
C LEU A 111 5.81 18.35 -6.87
N PHE A 112 6.65 17.67 -7.68
CA PHE A 112 8.10 17.87 -7.67
C PHE A 112 8.53 19.19 -8.33
N ASP A 113 7.76 19.71 -9.26
CA ASP A 113 8.02 21.03 -9.85
C ASP A 113 7.80 22.15 -8.84
N GLY A 114 6.94 21.96 -7.83
CA GLY A 114 6.75 22.91 -6.72
C GLY A 114 7.77 22.70 -5.60
N ASP A 115 7.65 21.58 -4.88
CA ASP A 115 8.41 21.32 -3.63
C ASP A 115 9.65 20.43 -3.85
N GLY A 116 10.00 20.10 -5.09
CA GLY A 116 11.10 19.20 -5.41
C GLY A 116 12.43 19.93 -5.64
N SER A 117 13.52 19.21 -5.38
CA SER A 117 14.89 19.67 -5.68
C SER A 117 15.74 18.51 -6.20
N ILE A 118 16.91 18.81 -6.76
CA ILE A 118 17.89 17.81 -7.16
C ILE A 118 19.12 17.96 -6.27
N ASP A 119 19.50 16.90 -5.56
CA ASP A 119 20.69 16.92 -4.72
C ASP A 119 22.00 16.83 -5.53
N ARG A 120 23.15 16.98 -4.85
CA ARG A 120 24.49 16.88 -5.46
C ARG A 120 24.79 15.53 -6.13
N TYR A 121 24.02 14.49 -5.81
CA TYR A 121 24.16 13.15 -6.39
C TYR A 121 23.19 12.91 -7.55
N GLY A 122 22.38 13.91 -7.89
CA GLY A 122 21.38 13.83 -8.94
C GLY A 122 20.08 13.16 -8.49
N ASN A 123 19.86 12.89 -7.20
CA ASN A 123 18.57 12.35 -6.77
C ASN A 123 17.52 13.47 -6.77
N ILE A 124 16.30 13.15 -7.20
CA ILE A 124 15.16 14.04 -7.01
C ILE A 124 14.72 13.89 -5.55
N VAL A 125 14.62 15.01 -4.84
CA VAL A 125 14.30 15.07 -3.42
C VAL A 125 12.99 15.83 -3.25
N TYR A 126 12.04 15.21 -2.57
CA TYR A 126 10.76 15.79 -2.19
C TYR A 126 10.61 15.74 -0.67
N SER A 127 10.14 16.82 -0.06
CA SER A 127 9.93 16.92 1.39
C SER A 127 8.49 17.26 1.71
N THR A 128 7.93 16.67 2.77
CA THR A 128 6.59 17.02 3.26
C THR A 128 6.47 16.82 4.76
N ARG A 129 5.55 17.56 5.38
CA ARG A 129 5.16 17.39 6.80
C ARG A 129 3.89 16.58 6.97
N SER A 130 3.26 16.14 5.88
CA SER A 130 2.10 15.27 5.95
C SER A 130 2.52 13.81 5.84
N GLU A 131 2.26 13.06 6.90
CA GLU A 131 2.51 11.63 6.93
C GLU A 131 1.61 10.83 5.97
N VAL A 132 0.40 11.34 5.70
CA VAL A 132 -0.51 10.74 4.72
C VAL A 132 0.02 10.97 3.31
N LEU A 133 0.40 12.23 2.99
CA LEU A 133 0.93 12.56 1.67
C LEU A 133 2.24 11.82 1.38
N SER A 134 3.14 11.69 2.37
CA SER A 134 4.40 10.99 2.18
C SER A 134 4.19 9.51 1.81
N LYS A 135 3.31 8.80 2.52
CA LYS A 135 2.98 7.40 2.23
C LYS A 135 2.30 7.26 0.86
N GLN A 136 1.37 8.16 0.53
CA GLN A 136 0.69 8.15 -0.77
C GLN A 136 1.66 8.41 -1.93
N VAL A 137 2.53 9.43 -1.83
CA VAL A 137 3.57 9.71 -2.84
C VAL A 137 4.50 8.50 -3.01
N PHE A 138 4.92 7.88 -1.91
CA PHE A 138 5.76 6.68 -1.94
C PHE A 138 5.08 5.53 -2.70
N LEU A 139 3.80 5.25 -2.42
CA LEU A 139 3.03 4.21 -3.10
C LEU A 139 2.80 4.53 -4.59
N LEU A 140 2.52 5.78 -4.94
CA LEU A 140 2.36 6.18 -6.34
C LEU A 140 3.68 6.01 -7.11
N LEU A 141 4.83 6.35 -6.51
CA LEU A 141 6.14 6.09 -7.11
C LEU A 141 6.36 4.59 -7.37
N LEU A 142 6.03 3.72 -6.41
CA LEU A 142 6.08 2.27 -6.61
C LEU A 142 5.19 1.80 -7.77
N SER A 143 3.99 2.38 -7.92
CA SER A 143 3.07 2.05 -9.04
C SER A 143 3.66 2.38 -10.42
N LEU A 144 4.63 3.29 -10.47
CA LEU A 144 5.40 3.69 -11.65
C LEU A 144 6.74 2.96 -11.76
N ARG A 145 6.93 1.87 -11.00
CA ARG A 145 8.17 1.08 -10.91
C ARG A 145 9.38 1.89 -10.40
N VAL A 146 9.13 2.97 -9.70
CA VAL A 146 10.16 3.74 -9.01
C VAL A 146 10.29 3.17 -7.59
N ASN A 147 11.51 2.87 -7.17
CA ASN A 147 11.83 2.40 -5.83
C ASN A 147 12.47 3.54 -5.01
N PRO A 148 11.65 4.44 -4.42
CA PRO A 148 12.14 5.56 -3.64
C PRO A 148 12.70 5.15 -2.28
N SER A 149 13.36 6.08 -1.61
CA SER A 149 13.80 5.93 -0.22
C SER A 149 13.20 7.04 0.60
N VAL A 150 12.85 6.76 1.84
CA VAL A 150 12.31 7.73 2.78
C VAL A 150 13.25 7.89 3.97
N VAL A 151 13.40 9.12 4.44
CA VAL A 151 14.16 9.47 5.65
C VAL A 151 13.36 10.53 6.41
N ARG A 152 13.26 10.40 7.73
CA ARG A 152 12.73 11.46 8.60
C ARG A 152 13.87 12.38 9.03
N ASN A 153 13.67 13.69 8.92
CA ASN A 153 14.59 14.73 9.38
C ASN A 153 13.81 15.76 10.21
N GLY A 154 13.78 15.58 11.53
CA GLY A 154 12.86 16.31 12.40
C GLY A 154 11.41 16.05 11.99
N ASP A 155 10.65 17.13 11.78
CA ASP A 155 9.24 17.09 11.33
C ASP A 155 9.09 16.75 9.84
N ASP A 156 10.15 16.83 9.05
CA ASP A 156 10.11 16.69 7.61
C ASP A 156 10.34 15.23 7.19
N ILE A 157 9.47 14.72 6.31
CA ILE A 157 9.58 13.40 5.70
C ILE A 157 10.13 13.58 4.29
N VAL A 158 11.36 13.13 4.08
CA VAL A 158 12.11 13.32 2.85
C VAL A 158 12.09 12.05 2.01
N ILE A 159 11.49 12.14 0.81
CA ILE A 159 11.46 11.10 -0.21
C ILE A 159 12.53 11.40 -1.25
N ARG A 160 13.38 10.40 -1.55
CA ARG A 160 14.42 10.49 -2.57
C ARG A 160 14.18 9.49 -3.69
N ILE A 161 14.20 9.97 -4.92
CA ILE A 161 14.12 9.19 -6.16
C ILE A 161 15.53 9.12 -6.75
N GLY A 162 16.09 7.91 -6.77
CA GLY A 162 17.47 7.70 -7.15
C GLY A 162 17.72 7.82 -8.65
N LYS A 163 18.81 8.48 -9.06
CA LYS A 163 19.33 8.43 -10.44
C LYS A 163 20.07 7.11 -10.70
N SER A 164 19.35 5.99 -10.65
CA SER A 164 19.90 4.64 -10.86
C SER A 164 18.91 3.77 -11.61
N ARG A 165 19.38 3.06 -12.64
CA ARG A 165 18.55 2.10 -13.42
C ARG A 165 17.98 0.97 -12.55
N SER A 166 18.62 0.69 -11.42
CA SER A 166 18.15 -0.32 -10.45
C SER A 166 16.96 0.16 -9.62
N ARG A 167 16.71 1.47 -9.57
CA ARG A 167 15.68 2.09 -8.72
C ARG A 167 14.61 2.83 -9.51
N THR A 168 14.98 3.46 -10.61
CA THR A 168 14.09 4.34 -11.36
C THR A 168 14.28 4.06 -12.85
N PRO A 169 13.21 3.75 -13.60
CA PRO A 169 13.29 3.66 -15.05
C PRO A 169 13.83 4.98 -15.63
N PRO A 170 14.79 4.95 -16.57
CA PRO A 170 15.41 6.15 -17.12
C PRO A 170 14.42 7.19 -17.65
N GLU A 171 13.41 6.73 -18.38
CA GLU A 171 12.33 7.54 -18.93
C GLU A 171 11.52 8.25 -17.84
N THR A 172 11.20 7.55 -16.75
CA THR A 172 10.48 8.12 -15.61
C THR A 172 11.33 9.14 -14.87
N TYR A 173 12.64 8.86 -14.69
CA TYR A 173 13.57 9.81 -14.08
C TYR A 173 13.71 11.09 -14.92
N SER A 174 13.88 10.95 -16.23
CA SER A 174 14.01 12.09 -17.14
C SER A 174 12.74 12.94 -17.18
N TYR A 175 11.58 12.29 -17.20
CA TYR A 175 10.30 12.98 -17.09
C TYR A 175 10.19 13.80 -15.79
N PHE A 176 10.52 13.21 -14.64
CA PHE A 176 10.45 13.91 -13.35
C PHE A 176 11.48 15.03 -13.22
N SER A 177 12.73 14.78 -13.61
CA SER A 177 13.82 15.75 -13.48
C SER A 177 13.78 16.86 -14.54
N GLY A 178 13.07 16.66 -15.66
CA GLY A 178 13.13 17.54 -16.82
C GLY A 178 14.51 17.59 -17.48
N ARG A 179 15.38 16.61 -17.19
CA ARG A 179 16.74 16.53 -17.73
C ARG A 179 16.86 15.29 -18.61
N GLU A 180 17.60 15.43 -19.70
CA GLU A 180 18.03 14.26 -20.45
C GLU A 180 18.78 13.29 -19.53
N PRO A 181 18.62 11.98 -19.75
CA PRO A 181 19.27 10.98 -18.95
C PRO A 181 20.78 11.03 -19.25
N GLY A 182 21.53 11.89 -18.54
CA GLY A 182 22.99 11.79 -18.49
C GLY A 182 23.40 10.42 -17.94
N ILE A 183 24.70 10.14 -17.84
CA ILE A 183 25.20 8.83 -17.39
C ILE A 183 24.55 8.43 -16.05
N PHE A 184 23.75 7.37 -16.07
CA PHE A 184 23.26 6.73 -14.85
C PHE A 184 24.45 6.04 -14.20
N LEU A 185 24.81 6.48 -12.99
CA LEU A 185 25.81 5.76 -12.21
C LEU A 185 25.27 4.34 -11.95
N ALA A 186 26.11 3.34 -12.16
CA ALA A 186 25.81 1.94 -11.83
C ALA A 186 25.79 1.69 -10.31
N SER A 187 25.44 2.70 -9.50
CA SER A 187 25.37 2.54 -8.05
C SER A 187 24.11 1.74 -7.69
N GLU A 188 24.35 0.51 -7.24
CA GLU A 188 23.36 -0.41 -6.73
C GLU A 188 23.07 -0.04 -5.28
N THR A 189 22.01 0.76 -5.05
CA THR A 189 21.67 1.30 -3.71
C THR A 189 20.53 0.56 -3.02
N THR A 190 19.89 -0.41 -3.69
CA THR A 190 18.95 -1.34 -3.04
C THR A 190 19.72 -2.46 -2.36
N TYR A 191 19.24 -2.93 -1.20
CA TYR A 191 19.86 -4.07 -0.53
C TYR A 191 19.87 -5.29 -1.46
N GLY A 192 21.06 -5.86 -1.69
CA GLY A 192 21.22 -7.00 -2.59
C GLY A 192 20.63 -8.29 -2.01
N LEU A 193 20.38 -9.26 -2.89
CA LEU A 193 20.01 -10.61 -2.50
C LEU A 193 21.17 -11.30 -1.77
N PRO A 194 20.95 -11.94 -0.61
CA PRO A 194 21.96 -12.71 0.08
C PRO A 194 22.58 -13.77 -0.84
N ILE A 195 23.89 -13.99 -0.71
CA ILE A 195 24.60 -14.99 -1.51
C ILE A 195 24.67 -16.29 -0.70
N SER A 196 23.93 -17.31 -1.12
CA SER A 196 24.06 -18.67 -0.57
C SER A 196 25.43 -19.29 -0.91
N GLN A 197 25.85 -20.32 -0.17
CA GLN A 197 27.11 -21.02 -0.45
C GLN A 197 27.17 -21.59 -1.88
N GLY A 198 26.06 -22.16 -2.38
CA GLY A 198 25.97 -22.66 -3.76
C GLY A 198 26.16 -21.55 -4.78
N LEU A 199 25.40 -20.46 -4.64
CA LEU A 199 25.52 -19.29 -5.52
C LEU A 199 26.93 -18.68 -5.48
N ARG A 200 27.57 -18.65 -4.31
CA ARG A 200 28.95 -18.17 -4.17
C ARG A 200 29.93 -18.98 -5.02
N LYS A 201 29.82 -20.32 -5.02
CA LYS A 201 30.68 -21.19 -5.83
C LYS A 201 30.50 -20.90 -7.32
N ASP A 202 29.27 -20.70 -7.77
CA ASP A 202 28.97 -20.40 -9.18
C ASP A 202 29.49 -19.03 -9.60
N LEU A 203 29.33 -18.01 -8.74
CA LEU A 203 29.87 -16.67 -9.00
C LEU A 203 31.40 -16.67 -9.08
N ILE A 204 32.09 -17.45 -8.24
CA ILE A 204 33.56 -17.59 -8.30
C ILE A 204 33.97 -18.27 -9.62
N LYS A 205 33.26 -19.32 -10.06
CA LYS A 205 33.54 -19.97 -11.36
C LYS A 205 33.35 -18.99 -12.52
N LEU A 206 32.28 -18.19 -12.50
CA LEU A 206 32.03 -17.17 -13.53
C LEU A 206 33.09 -16.07 -13.52
N MET A 207 33.53 -15.66 -12.34
CA MET A 207 34.61 -14.69 -12.17
C MET A 207 35.93 -15.21 -12.74
N ASN A 208 36.31 -16.45 -12.43
CA ASN A 208 37.54 -17.07 -12.95
C ASN A 208 37.51 -17.23 -14.48
N LYS A 209 36.32 -17.29 -15.08
CA LYS A 209 36.11 -17.30 -16.55
C LYS A 209 36.05 -15.90 -17.17
N GLY A 210 36.23 -14.83 -16.39
CA GLY A 210 36.13 -13.45 -16.86
C GLY A 210 34.70 -12.99 -17.18
N ALA A 211 33.67 -13.79 -16.87
CA ALA A 211 32.29 -13.53 -17.26
C ALA A 211 31.57 -12.54 -16.32
N THR A 212 32.09 -12.32 -15.11
CA THR A 212 31.55 -11.32 -14.19
C THR A 212 32.61 -10.84 -13.19
N SER A 213 32.50 -9.60 -12.74
CA SER A 213 33.30 -9.12 -11.60
C SER A 213 32.64 -9.54 -10.29
N PHE A 214 33.34 -10.23 -9.39
CA PHE A 214 32.81 -10.63 -8.09
C PHE A 214 33.91 -10.54 -7.03
N SER A 215 33.54 -10.21 -5.79
CA SER A 215 34.46 -10.28 -4.66
C SER A 215 33.93 -11.28 -3.65
N THR A 216 34.79 -12.17 -3.16
CA THR A 216 34.43 -13.16 -2.13
C THR A 216 34.03 -12.53 -0.80
N LYS A 217 34.40 -11.27 -0.57
CA LYS A 217 33.97 -10.46 0.58
C LYS A 217 32.50 -10.04 0.48
N ASN A 218 31.90 -10.07 -0.72
CA ASN A 218 30.51 -9.68 -0.91
C ASN A 218 29.57 -10.69 -0.22
N ARG A 219 28.66 -10.15 0.59
CA ARG A 219 27.61 -10.92 1.27
C ARG A 219 26.30 -10.92 0.49
N THR A 220 26.13 -9.95 -0.40
CA THR A 220 24.93 -9.78 -1.22
C THR A 220 25.32 -9.51 -2.68
N ILE A 221 24.37 -9.73 -3.59
CA ILE A 221 24.48 -9.44 -5.02
C ILE A 221 23.19 -8.76 -5.48
N SER A 222 23.27 -7.76 -6.36
CA SER A 222 22.06 -7.09 -6.81
C SER A 222 21.16 -7.98 -7.66
N LYS A 223 19.88 -7.64 -7.61
CA LYS A 223 18.85 -8.22 -8.47
C LYS A 223 19.14 -8.01 -9.94
N ALA A 224 19.58 -6.81 -10.32
CA ALA A 224 19.90 -6.46 -11.71
C ALA A 224 21.06 -7.28 -12.26
N LYS A 225 22.14 -7.44 -11.48
CA LYS A 225 23.30 -8.25 -11.88
C LYS A 225 22.94 -9.73 -12.02
N LEU A 226 22.18 -10.28 -11.08
CA LEU A 226 21.68 -11.65 -11.21
C LEU A 226 20.77 -11.82 -12.43
N ALA A 227 19.88 -10.87 -12.69
CA ALA A 227 19.02 -10.90 -13.88
C ALA A 227 19.84 -10.92 -15.18
N LEU A 228 20.92 -10.13 -15.25
CA LEU A 228 21.83 -10.11 -16.40
C LEU A 228 22.56 -11.45 -16.58
N LEU A 229 23.08 -12.04 -15.51
CA LEU A 229 23.76 -13.35 -15.59
C LEU A 229 22.81 -14.47 -16.03
N ILE A 230 21.54 -14.42 -15.61
CA ILE A 230 20.50 -15.36 -16.05
C ILE A 230 20.15 -15.12 -17.53
N SER A 231 19.98 -13.88 -17.97
CA SER A 231 19.60 -13.57 -19.36
C SER A 231 20.68 -13.96 -20.36
N GLN A 232 21.95 -13.87 -19.95
CA GLN A 232 23.11 -14.35 -20.72
C GLN A 232 23.31 -15.88 -20.65
N LYS A 233 22.41 -16.62 -19.99
CA LYS A 233 22.50 -18.08 -19.78
C LYS A 233 23.78 -18.53 -19.06
N LEU A 234 24.42 -17.63 -18.32
CA LEU A 234 25.66 -17.91 -17.58
C LEU A 234 25.41 -18.53 -16.20
N LEU A 235 24.20 -18.37 -15.66
CA LEU A 235 23.86 -18.81 -14.31
C LEU A 235 22.49 -19.45 -14.25
N GLN A 236 22.42 -20.65 -13.67
CA GLN A 236 21.16 -21.30 -13.31
C GLN A 236 20.89 -21.14 -11.82
N LEU A 237 19.86 -20.37 -11.47
CA LEU A 237 19.50 -20.15 -10.07
C LEU A 237 18.45 -21.17 -9.58
N PRO A 238 18.45 -21.52 -8.28
CA PRO A 238 17.33 -22.19 -7.63
C PRO A 238 16.02 -21.40 -7.83
N ALA A 239 14.88 -22.10 -7.79
CA ALA A 239 13.56 -21.51 -8.03
C ALA A 239 13.27 -20.28 -7.14
N SER A 240 13.65 -20.33 -5.86
CA SER A 240 13.47 -19.24 -4.90
C SER A 240 14.14 -17.93 -5.33
N TYR A 241 15.36 -18.00 -5.87
CA TYR A 241 16.06 -16.83 -6.40
C TYR A 241 15.43 -16.33 -7.70
N ARG A 242 14.96 -17.24 -8.57
CA ARG A 242 14.28 -16.84 -9.82
C ARG A 242 13.03 -16.02 -9.56
N THR A 243 12.23 -16.41 -8.55
CA THR A 243 11.03 -15.66 -8.14
C THR A 243 11.38 -14.24 -7.68
N LEU A 244 12.39 -14.09 -6.82
CA LEU A 244 12.81 -12.78 -6.34
C LEU A 244 13.46 -11.92 -7.44
N VAL A 245 14.23 -12.53 -8.34
CA VAL A 245 14.93 -11.81 -9.41
C VAL A 245 13.96 -11.34 -10.51
N ARG A 246 12.91 -12.11 -10.79
CA ARG A 246 11.91 -11.76 -11.82
C ARG A 246 10.67 -11.03 -11.30
N GLY A 247 10.36 -11.15 -10.01
CA GLY A 247 9.18 -10.52 -9.42
C GLY A 247 9.34 -9.02 -9.19
N ASP A 248 8.34 -8.38 -8.58
CA ASP A 248 8.34 -6.93 -8.32
C ASP A 248 8.82 -6.56 -6.91
N ALA A 249 9.16 -7.55 -6.07
CA ALA A 249 9.67 -7.32 -4.72
C ALA A 249 11.18 -7.09 -4.68
N THR A 250 11.63 -6.27 -3.73
CA THR A 250 13.04 -6.12 -3.34
C THR A 250 13.21 -6.40 -1.86
N LEU A 251 14.43 -6.70 -1.44
CA LEU A 251 14.75 -6.83 -0.02
C LEU A 251 15.09 -5.48 0.59
N ALA A 252 14.71 -5.31 1.85
CA ALA A 252 15.16 -4.26 2.75
C ALA A 252 15.85 -4.90 3.95
N ARG A 253 16.89 -4.25 4.47
CA ARG A 253 17.60 -4.72 5.68
C ARG A 253 16.99 -4.05 6.91
N VAL A 254 16.68 -4.85 7.93
CA VAL A 254 16.34 -4.35 9.27
C VAL A 254 17.57 -3.67 9.87
N ILE A 255 17.42 -2.41 10.29
CA ILE A 255 18.50 -1.59 10.86
C ILE A 255 18.42 -1.60 12.39
N SER A 256 17.22 -1.44 12.94
CA SER A 256 16.92 -1.51 14.37
C SER A 256 15.57 -2.21 14.57
N VAL A 257 15.38 -2.75 15.77
CA VAL A 257 14.12 -3.25 16.30
C VAL A 257 14.00 -2.65 17.69
N GLU A 258 12.86 -2.03 17.98
CA GLU A 258 12.57 -1.39 19.26
C GLU A 258 11.32 -2.07 19.83
N GLU A 259 11.36 -2.35 21.13
CA GLU A 259 10.22 -2.89 21.88
C GLU A 259 9.51 -1.72 22.58
N GLU A 260 8.19 -1.71 22.51
CA GLU A 260 7.35 -0.67 23.10
C GLU A 260 6.15 -1.31 23.78
N ASP A 261 5.85 -0.88 25.01
CA ASP A 261 4.62 -1.25 25.70
C ASP A 261 3.45 -0.53 25.04
N TYR A 262 2.56 -1.28 24.40
CA TYR A 262 1.42 -0.73 23.65
C TYR A 262 0.09 -1.16 24.26
N GLU A 263 -0.70 -0.19 24.73
CA GLU A 263 -2.10 -0.39 25.12
C GLU A 263 -3.02 0.20 24.05
N GLY A 264 -3.66 -0.67 23.26
CA GLY A 264 -4.58 -0.23 22.21
C GLY A 264 -5.02 -1.37 21.29
N TYR A 265 -5.71 -1.01 20.21
CA TYR A 265 -6.15 -1.97 19.21
C TYR A 265 -5.07 -2.24 18.17
N VAL A 266 -4.81 -3.51 17.93
CA VAL A 266 -4.05 -4.00 16.77
C VAL A 266 -5.01 -4.51 15.69
N TYR A 267 -4.61 -4.38 14.43
CA TYR A 267 -5.44 -4.69 13.27
C TYR A 267 -4.73 -5.68 12.35
N ASP A 268 -5.50 -6.53 11.69
CA ASP A 268 -5.01 -7.47 10.66
C ASP A 268 -6.05 -7.58 9.53
N PHE A 269 -5.62 -8.05 8.36
CA PHE A 269 -6.44 -8.16 7.16
C PHE A 269 -6.38 -9.57 6.59
N ALA A 270 -7.51 -10.22 6.28
CA ALA A 270 -7.46 -11.40 5.44
C ALA A 270 -7.35 -10.98 3.96
N VAL A 271 -6.24 -11.28 3.29
CA VAL A 271 -6.05 -11.04 1.85
C VAL A 271 -6.08 -12.36 1.08
N PRO A 272 -7.08 -12.58 0.20
CA PRO A 272 -7.18 -13.80 -0.59
C PRO A 272 -5.98 -14.07 -1.48
N ALA A 273 -5.74 -15.36 -1.75
CA ALA A 273 -4.70 -15.92 -2.62
C ALA A 273 -3.25 -15.69 -2.17
N THR A 274 -2.86 -14.47 -1.82
CA THR A 274 -1.47 -14.13 -1.49
C THR A 274 -1.15 -14.13 -0.01
N ASN A 275 -2.18 -14.09 0.84
CA ASN A 275 -2.03 -13.94 2.29
C ASN A 275 -1.04 -12.81 2.66
N SER A 276 -1.02 -11.74 1.86
CA SER A 276 -0.11 -10.62 2.06
C SER A 276 -0.65 -9.31 1.50
N PHE A 277 -0.29 -8.20 2.14
CA PHE A 277 -0.70 -6.84 1.78
C PHE A 277 0.45 -5.83 1.91
N ILE A 278 0.29 -4.66 1.30
CA ILE A 278 1.27 -3.57 1.36
C ILE A 278 0.86 -2.57 2.43
N GLY A 279 1.78 -2.22 3.33
CA GLY A 279 1.59 -1.18 4.33
C GLY A 279 2.81 -0.27 4.50
N GLY A 280 2.63 0.80 5.28
CA GLY A 280 3.68 1.77 5.56
C GLY A 280 4.28 2.35 4.27
N TYR A 281 5.60 2.28 4.14
CA TYR A 281 6.35 2.70 2.95
C TYR A 281 6.65 1.51 2.03
N GLY A 282 5.62 0.81 1.58
CA GLY A 282 5.75 -0.27 0.59
C GLY A 282 6.23 -1.61 1.16
N ILE A 283 6.08 -1.85 2.47
CA ILE A 283 6.45 -3.12 3.10
C ILE A 283 5.35 -4.15 2.88
N VAL A 284 5.74 -5.38 2.56
CA VAL A 284 4.83 -6.51 2.43
C VAL A 284 4.62 -7.16 3.80
N TYR A 285 3.39 -7.11 4.29
CA TYR A 285 2.91 -7.81 5.49
C TYR A 285 2.25 -9.13 5.08
N HIS A 286 2.19 -10.10 5.98
CA HIS A 286 1.52 -11.39 5.76
C HIS A 286 0.33 -11.54 6.71
N ASN A 287 -0.78 -12.10 6.23
CA ASN A 287 -1.96 -12.45 7.03
C ASN A 287 -2.14 -13.96 7.13
N SER A 288 -2.40 -14.48 8.33
CA SER A 288 -2.36 -15.92 8.60
C SER A 288 -3.75 -16.58 8.59
N ASP A 289 -4.02 -17.34 7.52
CA ASP A 289 -5.11 -18.33 7.20
C ASP A 289 -5.48 -19.33 8.36
N PRO A 290 -6.62 -20.09 8.36
CA PRO A 290 -7.24 -21.07 9.31
C PRO A 290 -6.54 -21.64 10.53
N TYR A 291 -5.22 -21.56 10.58
CA TYR A 291 -4.57 -21.18 11.82
C TYR A 291 -5.26 -19.97 12.47
N GLY A 292 -5.88 -19.01 11.79
CA GLY A 292 -6.62 -17.88 12.40
C GLY A 292 -7.58 -18.24 13.54
N TRP A 293 -8.34 -19.36 13.46
CA TRP A 293 -9.19 -19.82 14.59
C TRP A 293 -8.38 -20.46 15.73
N TYR A 294 -7.32 -21.19 15.38
CA TYR A 294 -6.42 -21.78 16.36
C TYR A 294 -5.52 -20.74 17.02
N ILE A 295 -4.94 -19.82 16.26
CA ILE A 295 -4.27 -18.58 16.63
C ILE A 295 -5.19 -17.74 17.49
N PHE A 296 -6.46 -17.53 17.13
CA PHE A 296 -7.44 -16.90 18.02
C PHE A 296 -7.57 -17.67 19.32
N SER A 297 -7.69 -19.01 19.29
CA SER A 297 -7.77 -19.81 20.51
C SER A 297 -6.47 -19.78 21.34
N VAL A 298 -5.31 -19.67 20.70
CA VAL A 298 -3.99 -19.56 21.33
C VAL A 298 -3.80 -18.17 21.92
N PHE A 299 -4.20 -17.12 21.21
CA PHE A 299 -4.24 -15.76 21.74
C PHE A 299 -5.23 -15.68 22.89
N LYS A 300 -6.40 -16.30 22.82
CA LYS A 300 -7.43 -16.18 23.86
C LYS A 300 -7.17 -17.04 25.10
N VAL A 301 -6.72 -18.27 24.91
CA VAL A 301 -6.63 -19.31 25.96
C VAL A 301 -5.17 -19.66 26.28
N GLY A 302 -4.21 -19.19 25.49
CA GLY A 302 -2.79 -19.52 25.62
C GLY A 302 -2.36 -20.68 24.74
N SER A 303 -1.06 -20.78 24.46
CA SER A 303 -0.47 -21.91 23.75
C SER A 303 -0.31 -23.12 24.67
N ILE A 304 -0.73 -24.31 24.23
CA ILE A 304 -0.55 -25.57 24.97
C ILE A 304 0.92 -25.85 25.25
N THR A 305 1.82 -25.54 24.31
CA THR A 305 3.27 -25.77 24.46
C THR A 305 3.96 -24.74 25.34
N LEU A 306 3.32 -23.60 25.61
CA LEU A 306 3.84 -22.54 26.50
C LEU A 306 2.93 -22.38 27.73
N SER A 307 2.15 -23.42 28.08
CA SER A 307 1.13 -23.34 29.13
C SER A 307 1.70 -22.97 30.50
N TYR A 308 3.01 -23.18 30.71
CA TYR A 308 3.74 -22.83 31.93
C TYR A 308 4.11 -21.33 32.04
N GLU A 309 4.02 -20.55 30.95
CA GLU A 309 4.22 -19.08 30.93
C GLU A 309 2.90 -18.30 30.66
N SER A 310 1.76 -19.02 30.64
CA SER A 310 0.58 -18.69 29.83
C SER A 310 -0.38 -17.63 30.39
N GLU A 311 -0.38 -17.30 31.67
CA GLU A 311 -1.36 -16.33 32.19
C GLU A 311 -1.16 -14.92 31.62
N ARG A 312 0.05 -14.56 31.20
CA ARG A 312 0.40 -13.24 30.64
C ARG A 312 0.37 -13.16 29.11
N LEU A 313 0.34 -14.30 28.42
CA LEU A 313 0.39 -14.38 26.95
C LEU A 313 -0.97 -14.62 26.31
N ALA A 314 -2.01 -14.84 27.13
CA ALA A 314 -3.38 -14.96 26.68
C ALA A 314 -4.12 -13.62 26.78
N THR A 315 -5.13 -13.43 25.94
CA THR A 315 -6.08 -12.32 25.92
C THR A 315 -7.48 -12.91 26.11
N PRO A 316 -7.86 -13.30 27.35
CA PRO A 316 -9.11 -14.02 27.61
C PRO A 316 -10.36 -13.26 27.18
N SER A 317 -10.27 -11.94 27.10
CA SER A 317 -11.34 -11.03 26.65
C SER A 317 -11.52 -10.98 25.13
N ALA A 318 -10.64 -11.58 24.33
CA ALA A 318 -10.69 -11.54 22.87
C ALA A 318 -11.99 -12.12 22.31
N ARG A 319 -12.55 -11.51 21.27
CA ARG A 319 -13.81 -11.91 20.64
C ARG A 319 -13.60 -12.14 19.14
N LEU A 320 -14.10 -13.26 18.62
CA LEU A 320 -14.01 -13.60 17.20
C LEU A 320 -15.19 -13.00 16.44
N ILE A 321 -14.88 -12.13 15.47
CA ILE A 321 -15.82 -11.57 14.50
C ILE A 321 -15.35 -11.99 13.11
N GLY A 322 -16.16 -12.77 12.41
CA GLY A 322 -15.86 -13.29 11.08
C GLY A 322 -17.07 -13.97 10.46
N VAL A 323 -16.93 -14.55 9.26
CA VAL A 323 -17.99 -15.39 8.66
C VAL A 323 -18.02 -16.73 9.39
N LEU A 324 -19.11 -16.95 10.10
CA LEU A 324 -19.42 -18.18 10.81
C LEU A 324 -20.36 -19.05 9.95
N PRO A 325 -20.37 -20.37 10.15
CA PRO A 325 -21.33 -21.26 9.51
C PRO A 325 -22.79 -20.80 9.65
N SER A 326 -23.16 -20.22 10.79
CA SER A 326 -24.48 -19.62 11.00
C SER A 326 -24.76 -18.36 10.19
N ASP A 327 -23.75 -17.60 9.77
CA ASP A 327 -23.90 -16.47 8.83
C ASP A 327 -24.27 -16.96 7.42
N ILE A 328 -23.77 -18.14 7.04
CA ILE A 328 -23.96 -18.72 5.71
C ILE A 328 -25.30 -19.45 5.59
N TYR A 329 -25.66 -20.21 6.63
CA TYR A 329 -26.79 -21.14 6.61
C TYR A 329 -27.93 -20.80 7.55
N GLY A 330 -27.75 -19.80 8.41
CA GLY A 330 -28.68 -19.51 9.49
C GLY A 330 -28.65 -20.56 10.60
N SER A 331 -29.32 -20.25 11.70
CA SER A 331 -29.50 -21.18 12.81
C SER A 331 -30.73 -20.80 13.63
N ARG A 332 -31.68 -21.73 13.74
CA ARG A 332 -32.84 -21.57 14.64
C ARG A 332 -32.40 -21.46 16.10
N LYS A 333 -31.34 -22.18 16.50
CA LYS A 333 -30.79 -22.14 17.86
C LYS A 333 -30.22 -20.77 18.23
N LEU A 334 -29.73 -20.02 17.24
CA LEU A 334 -29.20 -18.66 17.42
C LEU A 334 -30.20 -17.58 16.99
N LYS A 335 -31.44 -17.96 16.62
CA LYS A 335 -32.45 -17.08 16.02
C LYS A 335 -31.89 -16.20 14.89
N LYS A 336 -31.04 -16.80 14.05
CA LYS A 336 -30.25 -16.09 13.04
C LYS A 336 -30.61 -16.56 11.64
N ASN A 337 -30.86 -15.61 10.75
CA ASN A 337 -31.06 -15.85 9.33
C ASN A 337 -29.71 -15.77 8.60
N PRO A 338 -29.54 -16.50 7.48
CA PRO A 338 -28.35 -16.37 6.66
C PRO A 338 -28.29 -14.98 6.01
N TYR A 339 -27.08 -14.44 5.87
CA TYR A 339 -26.86 -13.13 5.23
C TYR A 339 -27.03 -13.19 3.71
N LEU A 340 -26.85 -14.37 3.11
CA LEU A 340 -27.05 -14.63 1.68
C LEU A 340 -28.19 -15.64 1.48
N SER A 341 -29.06 -15.37 0.50
CA SER A 341 -30.06 -16.32 0.03
C SER A 341 -29.40 -17.58 -0.56
N GLU A 342 -30.20 -18.64 -0.75
CA GLU A 342 -29.72 -19.86 -1.40
C GLU A 342 -29.17 -19.63 -2.80
N ALA A 343 -29.81 -18.75 -3.57
CA ALA A 343 -29.35 -18.40 -4.91
C ALA A 343 -28.01 -17.66 -4.86
N GLU A 344 -27.87 -16.67 -3.98
CA GLU A 344 -26.65 -15.87 -3.85
C GLU A 344 -25.46 -16.73 -3.37
N ARG A 345 -25.63 -17.50 -2.29
CA ARG A 345 -24.50 -18.24 -1.71
C ARG A 345 -23.98 -19.37 -2.59
N ARG A 346 -24.82 -20.00 -3.43
CA ARG A 346 -24.41 -21.10 -4.33
C ARG A 346 -23.22 -20.74 -5.22
N ASN A 347 -23.08 -19.47 -5.60
CA ASN A 347 -21.99 -18.99 -6.46
C ASN A 347 -20.64 -18.85 -5.74
N TYR A 348 -20.64 -18.89 -4.41
CA TYR A 348 -19.46 -18.61 -3.58
C TYR A 348 -19.12 -19.74 -2.60
N ILE A 349 -19.87 -20.83 -2.62
CA ILE A 349 -19.67 -21.97 -1.73
C ILE A 349 -18.37 -22.68 -2.10
N ILE A 350 -17.49 -22.82 -1.11
CA ILE A 350 -16.29 -23.62 -1.19
C ILE A 350 -16.53 -24.92 -0.42
N LYS A 351 -16.46 -26.06 -1.11
CA LYS A 351 -16.58 -27.38 -0.49
C LYS A 351 -15.40 -27.63 0.45
N ALA A 352 -15.67 -28.09 1.66
CA ALA A 352 -14.62 -28.42 2.62
C ALA A 352 -13.81 -29.63 2.14
N ASN A 353 -12.49 -29.55 2.27
CA ASN A 353 -11.59 -30.66 1.97
C ASN A 353 -11.37 -31.55 3.21
N ASP A 354 -10.66 -32.68 3.05
CA ASP A 354 -10.44 -33.63 4.14
C ASP A 354 -9.64 -33.04 5.31
N ARG A 355 -8.76 -32.06 5.05
CA ARG A 355 -8.01 -31.36 6.09
C ARG A 355 -8.95 -30.48 6.93
N ASP A 356 -9.87 -29.76 6.28
CA ASP A 356 -10.88 -28.94 6.96
C ASP A 356 -11.76 -29.80 7.88
N LEU A 357 -12.21 -30.96 7.39
CA LEU A 357 -13.04 -31.90 8.14
C LEU A 357 -12.29 -32.53 9.32
N LYS A 358 -11.03 -32.93 9.09
CA LYS A 358 -10.15 -33.42 10.16
C LYS A 358 -9.97 -32.36 11.25
N ARG A 359 -9.70 -31.11 10.85
CA ARG A 359 -9.50 -30.02 11.79
C ARG A 359 -10.76 -29.70 12.59
N ALA A 360 -11.94 -29.66 11.97
CA ALA A 360 -13.20 -29.46 12.70
C ALA A 360 -13.45 -30.55 13.76
N LYS A 361 -13.04 -31.80 13.48
CA LYS A 361 -13.10 -32.90 14.44
C LYS A 361 -12.13 -32.69 15.62
N GLU A 362 -10.91 -32.24 15.34
CA GLU A 362 -9.91 -31.88 16.37
C GLU A 362 -10.40 -30.70 17.22
N LEU A 363 -10.92 -29.64 16.60
CA LEU A 363 -11.43 -28.46 17.32
C LEU A 363 -12.51 -28.86 18.32
N ARG A 364 -13.45 -29.72 17.93
CA ARG A 364 -14.51 -30.21 18.82
C ARG A 364 -13.98 -30.98 20.04
N ALA A 365 -12.79 -31.59 19.94
CA ALA A 365 -12.20 -32.34 21.04
C ALA A 365 -11.61 -31.41 22.12
N TYR A 366 -11.16 -30.20 21.75
CA TYR A 366 -10.58 -29.26 22.69
C TYR A 366 -11.60 -28.73 23.71
N PRO A 367 -11.25 -28.66 25.01
CA PRO A 367 -12.16 -28.19 26.06
C PRO A 367 -12.77 -26.81 25.80
N TRP A 368 -12.00 -25.85 25.29
CA TRP A 368 -12.45 -24.47 25.05
C TRP A 368 -13.37 -24.29 23.83
N PHE A 369 -13.50 -25.30 22.97
CA PHE A 369 -14.47 -25.32 21.87
C PHE A 369 -15.80 -26.00 22.25
N LYS A 370 -15.96 -26.42 23.51
CA LYS A 370 -17.20 -27.05 24.01
C LYS A 370 -18.27 -26.05 24.46
N THR A 371 -18.05 -24.75 24.23
CA THR A 371 -19.07 -23.73 24.54
C THR A 371 -20.32 -23.91 23.65
N LYS A 372 -21.49 -23.52 24.16
CA LYS A 372 -22.76 -23.63 23.40
C LYS A 372 -22.66 -22.98 22.02
N ARG A 373 -21.98 -21.82 21.93
CA ARG A 373 -21.82 -21.11 20.65
C ARG A 373 -20.93 -21.90 19.67
N TRP A 374 -19.75 -22.34 20.09
CA TRP A 374 -18.84 -23.10 19.24
C TRP A 374 -19.43 -24.42 18.76
N LEU A 375 -20.14 -25.14 19.63
CA LEU A 375 -20.78 -26.41 19.26
C LEU A 375 -21.82 -26.22 18.15
N VAL A 376 -22.62 -25.14 18.21
CA VAL A 376 -23.59 -24.83 17.15
C VAL A 376 -22.91 -24.54 15.82
N GLU A 377 -21.85 -23.74 15.81
CA GLU A 377 -21.12 -23.43 14.57
C GLU A 377 -20.46 -24.68 13.98
N LEU A 378 -19.82 -25.51 14.81
CA LEU A 378 -19.20 -26.77 14.38
C LEU A 378 -20.23 -27.79 13.87
N ASP A 379 -21.43 -27.84 14.47
CA ASP A 379 -22.52 -28.72 14.00
C ASP A 379 -23.02 -28.28 12.61
N ILE A 380 -23.19 -26.97 12.40
CA ILE A 380 -23.60 -26.41 11.09
C ILE A 380 -22.52 -26.69 10.05
N PHE A 381 -21.24 -26.44 10.37
CA PHE A 381 -20.14 -26.74 9.47
C PHE A 381 -20.07 -28.24 9.11
N LYS A 382 -20.22 -29.15 10.10
CA LYS A 382 -20.21 -30.59 9.86
C LYS A 382 -21.39 -31.06 9.01
N LYS A 383 -22.56 -30.42 9.16
CA LYS A 383 -23.75 -30.72 8.37
C LYS A 383 -23.57 -30.34 6.89
N TYR A 384 -23.13 -29.11 6.61
CA TYR A 384 -23.06 -28.59 5.24
C TYR A 384 -21.71 -28.78 4.56
N LYS A 385 -20.65 -29.10 5.31
CA LYS A 385 -19.29 -29.41 4.83
C LYS A 385 -18.76 -28.42 3.79
N SER A 386 -18.95 -27.15 4.08
CA SER A 386 -18.61 -26.06 3.17
C SER A 386 -18.40 -24.77 3.94
N LYS A 387 -17.61 -23.89 3.33
CA LYS A 387 -17.22 -22.59 3.84
C LYS A 387 -17.47 -21.54 2.76
N LEU A 388 -17.44 -20.29 3.19
CA LEU A 388 -17.70 -19.13 2.35
C LEU A 388 -16.74 -18.03 2.79
N GLU A 389 -16.09 -17.41 1.84
CA GLU A 389 -15.17 -16.30 2.09
C GLU A 389 -15.96 -15.02 2.41
N ILE A 390 -15.37 -14.13 3.20
CA ILE A 390 -16.04 -12.88 3.59
C ILE A 390 -16.33 -11.97 2.38
N GLU A 391 -15.53 -12.06 1.30
CA GLU A 391 -15.81 -11.31 0.07
C GLU A 391 -17.10 -11.73 -0.60
N ALA A 392 -17.61 -12.94 -0.37
CA ALA A 392 -18.89 -13.35 -0.93
C ALA A 392 -20.05 -12.46 -0.44
N LEU A 393 -19.91 -11.81 0.71
CA LEU A 393 -20.88 -10.82 1.20
C LEU A 393 -20.83 -9.50 0.41
N THR A 394 -19.75 -9.22 -0.32
CA THR A 394 -19.67 -8.05 -1.23
C THR A 394 -20.55 -8.21 -2.48
N SER A 395 -21.12 -9.40 -2.72
CA SER A 395 -22.18 -9.59 -3.72
C SER A 395 -23.42 -8.72 -3.46
N LYS A 396 -23.61 -8.28 -2.21
CA LYS A 396 -24.63 -7.28 -1.81
C LYS A 396 -24.17 -5.82 -1.93
N GLY A 397 -23.00 -5.60 -2.52
CA GLY A 397 -22.34 -4.29 -2.70
C GLY A 397 -21.09 -4.14 -1.84
N LEU A 398 -20.07 -3.43 -2.36
CA LEU A 398 -18.79 -3.17 -1.67
C LEU A 398 -18.95 -2.52 -0.28
N ARG A 399 -20.03 -1.74 -0.10
CA ARG A 399 -20.36 -1.09 1.17
C ARG A 399 -21.01 -2.01 2.19
N PHE A 400 -21.64 -3.10 1.77
CA PHE A 400 -22.39 -3.99 2.67
C PHE A 400 -21.51 -4.57 3.78
N LEU A 401 -20.26 -4.90 3.47
CA LEU A 401 -19.32 -5.43 4.46
C LEU A 401 -18.97 -4.39 5.54
N MET A 402 -18.65 -3.16 5.12
CA MET A 402 -18.18 -2.08 6.00
C MET A 402 -19.32 -1.37 6.75
N ASP A 403 -20.44 -1.15 6.06
CA ASP A 403 -21.53 -0.29 6.55
C ASP A 403 -22.67 -1.11 7.19
N THR A 404 -22.69 -2.44 7.00
CA THR A 404 -23.79 -3.30 7.49
C THR A 404 -23.28 -4.52 8.25
N TYR A 405 -22.60 -5.45 7.59
CA TYR A 405 -22.26 -6.76 8.17
C TYR A 405 -21.38 -6.66 9.43
N ILE A 406 -20.26 -5.94 9.36
CA ILE A 406 -19.35 -5.82 10.51
C ILE A 406 -19.98 -4.96 11.63
N PRO A 407 -20.56 -3.75 11.34
CA PRO A 407 -21.22 -2.95 12.37
C PRO A 407 -22.36 -3.68 13.07
N GLU A 408 -23.21 -4.42 12.35
CA GLU A 408 -24.35 -5.14 12.93
C GLU A 408 -23.88 -6.23 13.90
N LYS A 409 -22.87 -7.02 13.56
CA LYS A 409 -22.34 -8.07 14.45
C LYS A 409 -21.71 -7.48 15.72
N ILE A 410 -21.11 -6.30 15.63
CA ILE A 410 -20.57 -5.57 16.79
C ILE A 410 -21.72 -5.00 17.65
N GLN A 411 -22.75 -4.40 17.04
CA GLN A 411 -23.85 -3.80 17.80
C GLN A 411 -24.73 -4.85 18.48
N THR A 412 -24.93 -6.00 17.83
CA THR A 412 -25.82 -7.07 18.30
C THR A 412 -25.15 -8.09 19.20
N GLY A 413 -23.82 -8.03 19.37
CA GLY A 413 -23.11 -9.03 20.17
C GLY A 413 -22.87 -10.36 19.48
N ASP A 414 -23.00 -10.43 18.14
CA ASP A 414 -22.87 -11.66 17.37
C ASP A 414 -21.40 -12.04 17.07
N TRP A 415 -20.61 -12.14 18.13
CA TRP A 415 -19.24 -12.65 18.13
C TRP A 415 -19.13 -13.93 18.95
N ILE A 416 -18.04 -14.68 18.79
CA ILE A 416 -17.71 -15.78 19.70
C ILE A 416 -16.72 -15.27 20.73
N ALA A 417 -17.19 -15.22 21.99
CA ALA A 417 -16.40 -14.82 23.15
C ALA A 417 -15.72 -16.00 23.82
#